data_AF-A0A4S4K967-F1
#
_entry.id   AF-A0A4S4K967-F1
#
_cell.length_a   1.000
_cell.length_b   1.000
_cell.length_c   1.000
_cell.angle_alpha   90.00
_cell.angle_beta   90.00
_cell.angle_gamma   90.00
#
_symmetry.space_group_name_H-M   'P 1'
#
loop_
_entity.id
_entity.type
_entity.pdbx_description
1 polymer ?
#
loop_
_entity_poly.entity_id
_entity_poly.type
_entity_poly.pdbx_seq_one_letter_code
_entity_poly.pdbx_strand_id
1 'polypeptide(L)'
;MRLRSTKQYMLRAYAIRGILVPTVIYAQIPQMLNIFAHIERLRGLFTDRVEHMLKWDDHFKTTDHRHMNLLREDERQFIEDLPTHLGDNMRSVYRLVVNGFSQLHVYETWFSVNHAKVENLLRTYFPQLMRDSDLSDGHLFHHGLSNEELEDSMDAGDQCIELIERYVRHKEEGQIIDPTSRAARELYPPLVDEEELSSLLLWYLDELEQAVQAVNDILASTDPSPNLSAH
;
A
#
# COMPACT_ATOMS: atom_id res chain seq x y z
N MET A 1 -10.95 18.37 -12.77
CA MET A 1 -9.98 17.59 -11.96
C MET A 1 -10.35 16.09 -11.89
N ARG A 2 -11.65 15.73 -11.93
CA ARG A 2 -12.21 14.35 -11.86
C ARG A 2 -11.49 13.28 -12.71
N LEU A 3 -11.19 13.56 -13.98
CA LEU A 3 -10.60 12.56 -14.89
C LEU A 3 -9.09 12.31 -14.74
N ARG A 4 -8.33 13.21 -14.09
CA ARG A 4 -6.86 13.07 -13.99
C ARG A 4 -6.43 12.13 -12.87
N SER A 5 -7.10 12.18 -11.70
CA SER A 5 -6.74 11.32 -10.57
C SER A 5 -7.11 9.85 -10.83
N THR A 6 -8.27 9.58 -11.43
CA THR A 6 -8.70 8.21 -11.76
C THR A 6 -7.81 7.57 -12.81
N LYS A 7 -7.41 8.32 -13.86
CA LYS A 7 -6.44 7.80 -14.86
C LYS A 7 -5.05 7.55 -14.28
N GLN A 8 -4.58 8.41 -13.38
CA GLN A 8 -3.31 8.21 -12.68
C GLN A 8 -3.36 7.00 -11.75
N TYR A 9 -4.49 6.78 -11.08
CA TYR A 9 -4.73 5.60 -10.26
C TYR A 9 -4.67 4.31 -11.11
N MET A 10 -5.49 4.22 -12.16
CA MET A 10 -5.56 3.02 -13.03
C MET A 10 -4.19 2.65 -13.62
N LEU A 11 -3.42 3.64 -14.09
CA LEU A 11 -2.09 3.39 -14.65
C LEU A 11 -1.12 2.81 -13.61
N ARG A 12 -1.19 3.28 -12.36
CA ARG A 12 -0.35 2.81 -11.25
C ARG A 12 -0.77 1.42 -10.78
N ALA A 13 -2.08 1.16 -10.66
CA ALA A 13 -2.60 -0.16 -10.35
C ALA A 13 -2.22 -1.19 -11.43
N TYR A 14 -2.30 -0.82 -12.71
CA TYR A 14 -1.85 -1.65 -13.82
C TYR A 14 -0.35 -1.99 -13.73
N ALA A 15 0.49 -1.00 -13.40
CA ALA A 15 1.92 -1.23 -13.22
C ALA A 15 2.22 -2.22 -12.08
N ILE A 16 1.51 -2.13 -10.95
CA ILE A 16 1.64 -3.10 -9.84
C ILE A 16 1.18 -4.49 -10.28
N ARG A 17 0.02 -4.61 -10.93
CA ARG A 17 -0.49 -5.90 -11.43
C ARG A 17 0.52 -6.57 -12.37
N GLY A 18 1.21 -5.79 -13.22
CA GLY A 18 2.25 -6.30 -14.11
C GLY A 18 3.53 -6.80 -13.41
N ILE A 19 3.75 -6.43 -12.14
CA ILE A 19 4.87 -6.92 -11.33
C ILE A 19 4.48 -8.19 -10.55
N LEU A 20 3.22 -8.30 -10.14
CA LEU A 20 2.70 -9.42 -9.35
C LEU A 20 2.29 -10.64 -10.18
N VAL A 21 1.73 -10.43 -11.38
CA VAL A 21 1.05 -11.48 -12.15
C VAL A 21 1.83 -11.84 -13.42
N PRO A 22 2.02 -13.14 -13.74
CA PRO A 22 1.55 -14.33 -13.03
C PRO A 22 2.44 -14.77 -11.86
N THR A 23 3.63 -14.19 -11.73
CA THR A 23 4.62 -14.48 -10.68
C THR A 23 5.31 -13.19 -10.29
N VAL A 24 5.62 -13.01 -9.01
CA VAL A 24 6.26 -11.79 -8.51
C VAL A 24 7.65 -11.60 -9.11
N ILE A 25 7.91 -10.41 -9.66
CA ILE A 25 9.25 -10.03 -10.14
C ILE A 25 10.00 -9.36 -8.99
N TYR A 26 10.71 -10.14 -8.16
CA TYR A 26 11.37 -9.64 -6.93
C TYR A 26 12.26 -8.41 -7.15
N ALA A 27 13.00 -8.38 -8.27
CA ALA A 27 13.87 -7.26 -8.62
C ALA A 27 13.12 -5.91 -8.78
N GLN A 28 11.80 -5.94 -9.00
CA GLN A 28 10.96 -4.76 -9.13
C GLN A 28 10.18 -4.40 -7.85
N ILE A 29 10.33 -5.17 -6.76
CA ILE A 29 9.67 -4.87 -5.48
C ILE A 29 9.92 -3.43 -4.99
N PRO A 30 11.16 -2.88 -5.00
CA PRO A 30 11.37 -1.49 -4.58
C PRO A 30 10.53 -0.49 -5.39
N GLN A 31 10.43 -0.70 -6.71
CA GLN A 31 9.63 0.15 -7.58
C GLN A 31 8.14 -0.02 -7.30
N MET A 32 7.68 -1.26 -7.13
CA MET A 32 6.29 -1.59 -6.78
C MET A 32 5.87 -0.90 -5.49
N LEU A 33 6.67 -1.00 -4.42
CA LEU A 33 6.37 -0.36 -3.13
C LEU A 33 6.35 1.17 -3.23
N ASN A 34 7.22 1.77 -4.05
CA ASN A 34 7.15 3.20 -4.31
C ASN A 34 5.86 3.58 -5.07
N ILE A 35 5.44 2.80 -6.07
CA ILE A 35 4.15 3.03 -6.76
C ILE A 35 2.99 2.86 -5.77
N PHE A 36 3.06 1.86 -4.90
CA PHE A 36 2.03 1.59 -3.90
C PHE A 36 1.92 2.72 -2.87
N ALA A 37 3.03 3.28 -2.40
CA ALA A 37 3.04 4.47 -1.55
C ALA A 37 2.37 5.68 -2.21
N HIS A 38 2.51 5.84 -3.53
CA HIS A 38 1.78 6.88 -4.25
C HIS A 38 0.27 6.63 -4.29
N ILE A 39 -0.15 5.37 -4.36
CA ILE A 39 -1.56 4.98 -4.31
C ILE A 39 -2.12 5.23 -2.90
N GLU A 40 -1.38 4.89 -1.86
CA GLU A 40 -1.72 5.21 -0.47
C GLU A 40 -1.90 6.71 -0.25
N ARG A 41 -1.00 7.53 -0.80
CA ARG A 41 -1.18 8.99 -0.77
C ARG A 41 -2.47 9.43 -1.49
N LEU A 42 -2.84 8.79 -2.60
CA LEU A 42 -4.10 9.08 -3.28
C LEU A 42 -5.31 8.66 -2.44
N ARG A 43 -5.25 7.54 -1.72
CA ARG A 43 -6.28 7.11 -0.76
C ARG A 43 -6.49 8.16 0.33
N GLY A 44 -5.41 8.64 0.96
CA GLY A 44 -5.49 9.69 1.97
C GLY A 44 -6.18 10.95 1.43
N LEU A 45 -5.73 11.45 0.27
CA LEU A 45 -6.36 12.61 -0.38
C LEU A 45 -7.83 12.38 -0.77
N PHE A 46 -8.20 11.16 -1.11
CA PHE A 46 -9.58 10.80 -1.42
C PHE A 46 -10.45 10.82 -0.16
N THR A 47 -9.95 10.25 0.93
CA THR A 47 -10.62 10.24 2.25
C THR A 47 -10.86 11.66 2.75
N ASP A 48 -9.84 12.53 2.71
CA ASP A 48 -9.96 13.95 3.09
C ASP A 48 -11.06 14.68 2.29
N ARG A 49 -11.18 14.36 0.99
CA ARG A 49 -12.19 14.96 0.11
C ARG A 49 -13.59 14.47 0.43
N VAL A 50 -13.74 13.18 0.73
CA VAL A 50 -15.01 12.58 1.15
C VAL A 50 -15.50 13.26 2.43
N GLU A 51 -14.62 13.45 3.42
CA GLU A 51 -14.97 14.18 4.66
C GLU A 51 -15.35 15.64 4.40
N HIS A 52 -14.61 16.33 3.53
CA HIS A 52 -14.94 17.69 3.13
C HIS A 52 -16.31 17.78 2.44
N MET A 53 -16.64 16.80 1.60
CA MET A 53 -17.94 16.74 0.92
C MET A 53 -19.09 16.61 1.93
N LEU A 54 -18.95 15.75 2.96
CA LEU A 54 -19.93 15.62 4.04
C LEU A 54 -20.11 16.93 4.82
N LYS A 55 -19.01 17.60 5.18
CA LYS A 55 -19.06 18.90 5.87
C LYS A 55 -19.81 19.96 5.05
N TRP A 56 -19.62 19.96 3.73
CA TRP A 56 -20.33 20.87 2.84
C TRP A 56 -21.82 20.49 2.71
N ASP A 57 -22.14 19.20 2.57
CA ASP A 57 -23.54 18.73 2.55
C ASP A 57 -24.30 19.17 3.81
N ASP A 58 -23.69 19.01 4.99
CA ASP A 58 -24.27 19.46 6.27
C ASP A 58 -24.45 20.99 6.33
N HIS A 59 -23.45 21.76 5.86
CA HIS A 59 -23.54 23.22 5.81
C HIS A 59 -24.71 23.69 4.93
N PHE A 60 -24.86 23.11 3.75
CA PHE A 60 -25.91 23.48 2.80
C PHE A 60 -27.29 22.96 3.19
N LYS A 61 -27.41 21.93 4.02
CA LYS A 61 -28.68 21.52 4.64
C LYS A 61 -29.23 22.57 5.60
N THR A 62 -28.36 23.28 6.31
CA THR A 62 -28.76 24.26 7.34
C THR A 62 -29.05 25.66 6.80
N THR A 63 -28.67 25.93 5.55
CA THR A 63 -28.77 27.26 4.93
C THR A 63 -29.69 27.19 3.70
N ASP A 64 -30.69 28.07 3.57
CA ASP A 64 -31.71 28.04 2.48
C ASP A 64 -31.09 28.29 1.08
N HIS A 65 -30.48 27.25 0.51
CA HIS A 65 -29.84 27.27 -0.81
C HIS A 65 -30.60 26.38 -1.79
N ARG A 66 -31.64 26.95 -2.40
CA ARG A 66 -32.55 26.27 -3.36
C ARG A 66 -31.90 25.81 -4.68
N HIS A 67 -30.60 26.01 -4.86
CA HIS A 67 -29.87 25.67 -6.07
C HIS A 67 -28.79 24.60 -5.85
N MET A 68 -28.69 24.04 -4.65
CA MET A 68 -27.73 22.99 -4.34
C MET A 68 -28.39 21.62 -4.43
N ASN A 69 -27.76 20.72 -5.19
CA ASN A 69 -28.11 19.29 -5.19
C ASN A 69 -27.43 18.65 -3.99
N LEU A 70 -28.20 18.47 -2.92
CA LEU A 70 -27.76 17.76 -1.72
C LEU A 70 -27.70 16.26 -1.99
N LEU A 71 -26.88 15.55 -1.21
CA LEU A 71 -26.81 14.09 -1.27
C LEU A 71 -28.16 13.48 -0.87
N ARG A 72 -28.54 12.39 -1.54
CA ARG A 72 -29.63 11.53 -1.07
C ARG A 72 -29.21 10.79 0.20
N GLU A 73 -30.18 10.33 0.98
CA GLU A 73 -29.90 9.68 2.27
C GLU A 73 -29.04 8.41 2.12
N ASP A 74 -29.31 7.61 1.08
CA ASP A 74 -28.53 6.42 0.73
C ASP A 74 -27.10 6.76 0.29
N GLU A 75 -26.96 7.82 -0.52
CA GLU A 75 -25.64 8.32 -0.95
C GLU A 75 -24.84 8.84 0.24
N ARG A 76 -25.48 9.58 1.14
CA ARG A 76 -24.84 10.11 2.35
C ARG A 76 -24.38 9.01 3.28
N GLN A 77 -25.23 8.03 3.58
CA GLN A 77 -24.86 6.90 4.43
C GLN A 77 -23.64 6.16 3.86
N PHE A 78 -23.64 5.88 2.55
CA PHE A 78 -22.47 5.28 1.88
C PHE A 78 -21.20 6.12 2.04
N ILE A 79 -21.30 7.43 1.82
CA ILE A 79 -20.17 8.37 1.94
C ILE A 79 -19.69 8.49 3.39
N GLU A 80 -20.57 8.40 4.39
CA GLU A 80 -20.23 8.41 5.82
C GLU A 80 -19.46 7.15 6.26
N ASP A 81 -19.74 6.00 5.65
CA ASP A 81 -19.07 4.73 5.99
C ASP A 81 -17.66 4.62 5.35
N LEU A 82 -17.40 5.38 4.28
CA LEU A 82 -16.14 5.32 3.53
C LEU A 82 -14.89 5.70 4.35
N PRO A 83 -14.84 6.79 5.13
CA PRO A 83 -13.65 7.14 5.90
C PRO A 83 -13.24 6.08 6.91
N THR A 84 -14.20 5.37 7.52
CA THR A 84 -13.89 4.26 8.43
C THR A 84 -13.34 3.05 7.67
N HIS A 85 -13.98 2.67 6.56
CA HIS A 85 -13.54 1.53 5.74
C HIS A 85 -12.17 1.78 5.08
N LEU A 86 -12.01 2.94 4.45
CA LEU A 86 -10.78 3.34 3.77
C LEU A 86 -9.71 3.86 4.73
N GLY A 87 -10.04 4.14 5.99
CA GLY A 87 -9.13 4.69 6.99
C GLY A 87 -8.15 3.67 7.51
N ASP A 88 -8.27 3.34 8.79
CA ASP A 88 -7.29 2.53 9.53
C ASP A 88 -7.16 1.11 8.97
N ASN A 89 -8.26 0.52 8.48
CA ASN A 89 -8.23 -0.84 7.91
C ASN A 89 -7.33 -0.94 6.68
N MET A 90 -7.56 -0.09 5.68
CA MET A 90 -6.71 -0.07 4.49
C MET A 90 -5.29 0.36 4.82
N ARG A 91 -5.11 1.30 5.76
CA ARG A 91 -3.78 1.70 6.21
C ARG A 91 -3.00 0.54 6.81
N SER A 92 -3.64 -0.27 7.66
CA SER A 92 -3.05 -1.49 8.23
C SER A 92 -2.64 -2.47 7.14
N VAL A 93 -3.51 -2.74 6.15
CA VAL A 93 -3.18 -3.60 5.01
C VAL A 93 -2.01 -3.04 4.19
N TYR A 94 -1.99 -1.73 3.94
CA TYR A 94 -0.87 -1.07 3.27
C TYR A 94 0.46 -1.32 4.00
N ARG A 95 0.49 -1.15 5.33
CA ARG A 95 1.69 -1.39 6.14
C ARG A 95 2.13 -2.84 6.12
N LEU A 96 1.18 -3.77 6.27
CA LEU A 96 1.47 -5.20 6.22
C LEU A 96 2.05 -5.62 4.87
N VAL A 97 1.51 -5.11 3.76
CA VAL A 97 2.03 -5.34 2.41
C VAL A 97 3.43 -4.75 2.23
N VAL A 98 3.68 -3.52 2.69
CA VAL A 98 5.00 -2.88 2.60
C VAL A 98 6.04 -3.67 3.37
N ASN A 99 5.76 -4.01 4.63
CA ASN A 99 6.67 -4.77 5.48
C ASN A 99 6.89 -6.17 4.91
N GLY A 100 5.81 -6.88 4.55
CA GLY A 100 5.88 -8.24 4.00
C GLY A 100 6.69 -8.33 2.71
N PHE A 101 6.44 -7.48 1.71
CA PHE A 101 7.24 -7.49 0.49
C PHE A 101 8.70 -7.06 0.72
N SER A 102 8.95 -6.21 1.73
CA SER A 102 10.32 -5.87 2.13
C SER A 102 11.05 -7.09 2.70
N GLN A 103 10.40 -7.83 3.61
CA GLN A 103 10.94 -9.07 4.17
C GLN A 103 11.15 -10.14 3.09
N LEU A 104 10.17 -10.31 2.19
CA LEU A 104 10.26 -11.26 1.09
C LEU A 104 11.41 -10.94 0.13
N HIS A 105 11.63 -9.65 -0.19
CA HIS A 105 12.74 -9.25 -1.05
C HIS A 105 14.11 -9.46 -0.38
N VAL A 106 14.22 -9.18 0.92
CA VAL A 106 15.43 -9.48 1.71
C VAL A 106 15.69 -10.98 1.70
N TYR A 107 14.66 -11.79 1.96
CA TYR A 107 14.72 -13.25 1.93
C TYR A 107 15.22 -13.76 0.58
N GLU A 108 14.54 -13.41 -0.51
CA GLU A 108 14.89 -13.89 -1.85
C GLU A 108 16.28 -13.42 -2.28
N THR A 109 16.71 -12.23 -1.84
CA THR A 109 18.06 -11.75 -2.10
C THR A 109 19.11 -12.54 -1.32
N TRP A 110 18.85 -12.87 -0.05
CA TRP A 110 19.75 -13.64 0.80
C TRP A 110 19.91 -15.08 0.30
N PHE A 111 18.81 -15.75 0.00
CA PHE A 111 18.78 -17.12 -0.52
C PHE A 111 19.00 -17.19 -2.06
N SER A 112 19.65 -16.17 -2.62
CA SER A 112 20.14 -16.12 -4.00
C SER A 112 21.65 -15.91 -4.06
N VAL A 113 22.20 -15.85 -5.27
CA VAL A 113 23.63 -15.56 -5.49
C VAL A 113 24.05 -14.13 -5.06
N ASN A 114 23.11 -13.26 -4.71
CA ASN A 114 23.33 -11.83 -4.45
C ASN A 114 23.35 -11.43 -2.96
N HIS A 115 23.71 -12.34 -2.04
CA HIS A 115 23.76 -12.09 -0.59
C HIS A 115 24.48 -10.78 -0.19
N ALA A 116 25.51 -10.36 -0.93
CA ALA A 116 26.22 -9.10 -0.69
C ALA A 116 25.34 -7.83 -0.79
N LYS A 117 24.13 -7.92 -1.36
CA LYS A 117 23.19 -6.80 -1.47
C LYS A 117 22.22 -6.70 -0.30
N VAL A 118 22.17 -7.68 0.61
CA VAL A 118 21.17 -7.73 1.68
C VAL A 118 21.33 -6.59 2.67
N GLU A 119 22.55 -6.21 3.03
CA GLU A 119 22.78 -5.06 3.90
C GLU A 119 22.18 -3.76 3.31
N ASN A 120 22.35 -3.56 2.00
CA ASN A 120 21.75 -2.41 1.32
C ASN A 120 20.23 -2.47 1.37
N LEU A 121 19.63 -3.65 1.17
CA LEU A 121 18.17 -3.80 1.26
C LEU A 121 17.65 -3.56 2.68
N LEU A 122 18.33 -4.05 3.72
CA LEU A 122 17.98 -3.77 5.11
C LEU A 122 18.04 -2.27 5.39
N ARG A 123 19.06 -1.56 4.90
CA ARG A 123 19.15 -0.10 5.01
C ARG A 123 18.05 0.63 4.24
N THR A 124 17.66 0.10 3.08
CA THR A 124 16.59 0.64 2.23
C THR A 124 15.21 0.48 2.87
N TYR A 125 14.91 -0.71 3.40
CA TYR A 125 13.57 -1.06 3.89
C TYR A 125 13.38 -0.81 5.38
N PHE A 126 14.45 -0.92 6.16
CA PHE A 126 14.41 -0.78 7.62
C PHE A 126 15.51 0.20 8.07
N PRO A 127 15.52 1.44 7.55
CA PRO A 127 16.56 2.42 7.86
C PRO A 127 16.71 2.67 9.36
N GLN A 128 15.63 2.57 10.13
CA GLN A 128 15.61 2.78 11.57
C GLN A 128 16.46 1.76 12.37
N LEU A 129 16.81 0.62 11.78
CA LEU A 129 17.76 -0.33 12.38
C LEU A 129 19.22 0.15 12.28
N MET A 130 19.47 1.18 11.46
CA MET A 130 20.81 1.72 11.19
C MET A 130 21.04 2.99 11.98
N ARG A 131 22.12 3.04 12.76
CA ARG A 131 22.45 4.19 13.63
C ARG A 131 22.74 5.50 12.88
N ASP A 132 23.15 5.39 11.62
CA ASP A 132 23.58 6.53 10.78
C ASP A 132 22.63 6.82 9.61
N SER A 133 21.39 6.29 9.62
CA SER A 133 20.46 6.55 8.54
C SER A 133 19.83 7.93 8.67
N ASP A 134 20.08 8.77 7.68
CA ASP A 134 19.32 10.00 7.51
C ASP A 134 18.01 9.64 6.80
N LEU A 135 16.89 9.65 7.54
CA LEU A 135 15.56 9.35 6.99
C LEU A 135 15.12 10.36 5.91
N SER A 136 15.89 11.43 5.69
CA SER A 136 15.61 12.47 4.69
C SER A 136 15.76 12.02 3.23
N ASP A 137 16.51 10.96 2.96
CA ASP A 137 16.59 10.28 1.64
C ASP A 137 15.57 9.12 1.49
N GLY A 138 14.62 9.05 2.42
CA GLY A 138 13.68 7.92 2.55
C GLY A 138 12.80 7.68 1.32
N HIS A 139 12.62 6.41 0.98
CA HIS A 139 11.58 6.01 0.03
C HIS A 139 10.19 6.46 0.48
N LEU A 140 9.28 6.63 -0.47
CA LEU A 140 7.96 7.19 -0.20
C LEU A 140 7.14 6.38 0.81
N PHE A 141 7.41 5.08 0.92
CA PHE A 141 6.74 4.18 1.85
C PHE A 141 7.20 4.34 3.32
N HIS A 142 8.17 5.24 3.58
CA HIS A 142 8.62 5.62 4.92
C HIS A 142 8.01 6.93 5.43
N HIS A 143 7.24 7.64 4.60
CA HIS A 143 6.65 8.91 5.01
C HIS A 143 5.36 8.74 5.83
N GLY A 144 5.23 9.56 6.86
CA GLY A 144 4.01 9.66 7.67
C GLY A 144 3.70 8.37 8.42
N LEU A 145 4.74 7.70 8.94
CA LEU A 145 4.57 6.56 9.83
C LEU A 145 4.17 7.04 11.22
N SER A 146 3.21 6.36 11.84
CA SER A 146 2.98 6.47 13.28
C SER A 146 4.12 5.79 14.05
N ASN A 147 4.19 6.00 15.37
CA ASN A 147 5.17 5.29 16.20
C ASN A 147 4.95 3.78 16.19
N GLU A 148 3.68 3.34 16.22
CA GLU A 148 3.31 1.93 16.12
C GLU A 148 3.74 1.34 14.77
N GLU A 149 3.50 2.05 13.66
CA GLU A 149 3.92 1.59 12.32
C GLU A 149 5.44 1.56 12.14
N LEU A 150 6.16 2.40 12.90
CA LEU A 150 7.61 2.40 12.96
C LEU A 150 8.11 1.18 13.75
N GLU A 151 7.49 0.89 14.90
CA GLU A 151 7.77 -0.32 15.70
C GLU A 151 7.50 -1.58 14.88
N ASP A 152 6.35 -1.70 14.20
CA ASP A 152 6.05 -2.82 13.31
C ASP A 152 7.09 -3.00 12.19
N SER A 153 7.60 -1.87 11.67
CA SER A 153 8.66 -1.87 10.65
C SER A 153 9.99 -2.34 11.23
N MET A 154 10.32 -1.96 12.47
CA MET A 154 11.51 -2.46 13.19
C MET A 154 11.41 -3.96 13.41
N ASP A 155 10.30 -4.42 13.96
CA ASP A 155 10.05 -5.85 14.23
C ASP A 155 10.18 -6.68 12.95
N ALA A 156 9.63 -6.19 11.83
CA ALA A 156 9.76 -6.86 10.54
C ALA A 156 11.22 -6.98 10.07
N GLY A 157 12.03 -5.94 10.30
CA GLY A 157 13.44 -5.93 9.97
C GLY A 157 14.28 -6.81 10.91
N ASP A 158 13.99 -6.81 12.20
CA ASP A 158 14.63 -7.67 13.20
C ASP A 158 14.38 -9.15 12.88
N GLN A 159 13.15 -9.53 12.50
CA GLN A 159 12.84 -10.89 12.04
C GLN A 159 13.69 -11.31 10.83
N CYS A 160 14.00 -10.39 9.90
CA CYS A 160 14.90 -10.67 8.78
C CYS A 160 16.31 -10.97 9.28
N ILE A 161 16.82 -10.15 10.20
CA ILE A 161 18.16 -10.31 10.78
C ILE A 161 18.23 -11.63 11.53
N GLU A 162 17.26 -11.94 12.38
CA GLU A 162 17.19 -13.20 13.13
C GLU A 162 17.22 -14.43 12.22
N LEU A 163 16.48 -14.39 11.10
CA LEU A 163 16.48 -15.47 10.12
C LEU A 163 17.87 -15.69 9.51
N ILE A 164 18.54 -14.60 9.13
CA ILE A 164 19.90 -14.60 8.57
C ILE A 164 20.90 -15.12 9.60
N GLU A 165 20.86 -14.63 10.84
CA GLU A 165 21.74 -15.05 11.92
C GLU A 165 21.57 -16.53 12.26
N ARG A 166 20.32 -17.02 12.28
CA ARG A 166 20.03 -18.45 12.49
C ARG A 166 20.68 -19.30 11.41
N TYR A 167 20.61 -18.86 10.15
CA TYR A 167 21.27 -19.54 9.04
C TYR A 167 22.81 -19.54 9.18
N VAL A 168 23.40 -18.39 9.48
CA VAL A 168 24.86 -18.25 9.65
C VAL A 168 25.38 -19.17 10.75
N ARG A 169 24.67 -19.22 11.89
CA ARG A 169 25.03 -20.06 13.03
C ARG A 169 25.07 -21.55 12.68
N HIS A 170 24.03 -22.08 12.02
CA HIS A 170 24.03 -23.48 11.60
C HIS A 170 25.12 -23.81 10.57
N LYS A 171 25.47 -22.86 9.70
CA LYS A 171 26.60 -23.00 8.77
C LYS A 171 27.94 -23.11 9.52
N GLU A 172 28.14 -22.29 10.56
CA GLU A 172 29.35 -22.32 11.40
C GLU A 172 29.46 -23.61 12.23
N GLU A 173 28.33 -24.19 12.63
CA GLU A 173 28.24 -25.49 13.32
C GLU A 173 28.51 -26.70 12.40
N GLY A 174 28.87 -26.46 11.13
CA GLY A 174 29.27 -27.49 10.18
C GLY A 174 28.13 -28.05 9.32
N GLN A 175 26.91 -27.51 9.45
CA GLN A 175 25.81 -27.82 8.53
C GLN A 175 25.96 -26.97 7.26
N ILE A 176 26.80 -27.42 6.32
CA ILE A 176 26.98 -26.74 5.04
C ILE A 176 25.77 -27.05 4.16
N ILE A 177 24.73 -26.25 4.32
CA ILE A 177 23.62 -26.19 3.37
C ILE A 177 23.92 -25.03 2.42
N ASP A 178 23.84 -25.25 1.11
CA ASP A 178 23.92 -24.18 0.12
C ASP A 178 22.66 -23.29 0.27
N PRO A 179 22.79 -21.96 0.44
CA PRO A 179 21.64 -21.08 0.63
C PRO A 179 20.70 -21.08 -0.58
N THR A 180 21.20 -21.41 -1.77
CA THR A 180 20.36 -21.51 -2.98
C THR A 180 19.65 -22.86 -3.10
N SER A 181 19.95 -23.82 -2.22
CA SER A 181 19.36 -25.15 -2.26
C SER A 181 17.92 -25.15 -1.77
N ARG A 182 17.13 -26.09 -2.32
CA ARG A 182 15.77 -26.37 -1.83
C ARG A 182 15.75 -26.72 -0.33
N ALA A 183 16.74 -27.47 0.14
CA ALA A 183 16.83 -27.85 1.55
C ALA A 183 17.02 -26.64 2.48
N ALA A 184 17.79 -25.63 2.05
CA ALA A 184 17.88 -24.37 2.80
C ALA A 184 16.51 -23.68 2.85
N ARG A 185 15.82 -23.55 1.71
CA ARG A 185 14.50 -22.89 1.67
C ARG A 185 13.43 -23.62 2.50
N GLU A 186 13.52 -24.95 2.63
CA GLU A 186 12.62 -25.73 3.50
C GLU A 186 12.94 -25.54 4.99
N LEU A 187 14.22 -25.40 5.35
CA LEU A 187 14.66 -25.21 6.75
C LEU A 187 14.52 -23.76 7.22
N TYR A 188 14.59 -22.82 6.28
CA TYR A 188 14.43 -21.39 6.49
C TYR A 188 13.38 -20.88 5.49
N PRO A 189 12.09 -21.16 5.73
CA PRO A 189 11.04 -20.66 4.86
C PRO A 189 10.96 -19.12 4.92
N PRO A 190 10.38 -18.46 3.90
CA PRO A 190 10.00 -17.06 3.99
C PRO A 190 9.15 -16.79 5.25
N LEU A 191 9.30 -15.60 5.83
CA LEU A 191 8.54 -15.16 7.01
C LEU A 191 7.07 -14.87 6.69
N VAL A 192 6.77 -14.68 5.41
CA VAL A 192 5.49 -14.22 4.89
C VAL A 192 5.12 -15.01 3.64
N ASP A 193 3.83 -15.24 3.44
CA ASP A 193 3.30 -15.93 2.28
C ASP A 193 3.16 -14.95 1.08
N GLU A 194 3.81 -15.27 -0.04
CA GLU A 194 3.77 -14.44 -1.25
C GLU A 194 2.38 -14.34 -1.86
N GLU A 195 1.61 -15.42 -1.85
CA GLU A 195 0.26 -15.47 -2.42
C GLU A 195 -0.69 -14.64 -1.57
N GLU A 196 -0.57 -14.72 -0.25
CA GLU A 196 -1.33 -13.89 0.68
C GLU A 196 -1.01 -12.40 0.49
N LEU A 197 0.28 -12.03 0.45
CA LEU A 197 0.70 -10.64 0.24
C LEU A 197 0.23 -10.08 -1.11
N SER A 198 0.32 -10.88 -2.16
CA SER A 198 -0.15 -10.51 -3.49
C SER A 198 -1.66 -10.32 -3.49
N SER A 199 -2.40 -11.21 -2.81
CA SER A 199 -3.86 -11.12 -2.68
C SER A 199 -4.29 -9.87 -1.91
N LEU A 200 -3.60 -9.54 -0.82
CA LEU A 200 -3.86 -8.33 -0.04
C LEU A 200 -3.58 -7.05 -0.82
N LEU A 201 -2.48 -7.01 -1.57
CA LEU A 201 -2.16 -5.87 -2.43
C LEU A 201 -3.20 -5.71 -3.55
N LEU A 202 -3.63 -6.81 -4.19
CA LEU A 202 -4.68 -6.75 -5.21
C LEU A 202 -6.03 -6.33 -4.63
N TRP A 203 -6.43 -6.90 -3.49
CA TRP A 203 -7.64 -6.51 -2.75
C TRP A 203 -7.63 -5.01 -2.45
N TYR A 204 -6.51 -4.48 -1.93
CA TYR A 204 -6.38 -3.07 -1.63
C TYR A 204 -6.63 -2.20 -2.87
N LEU A 205 -6.08 -2.59 -4.02
CA LEU A 205 -6.28 -1.87 -5.29
C LEU A 205 -7.75 -1.94 -5.73
N ASP A 206 -8.38 -3.11 -5.65
CA ASP A 206 -9.75 -3.28 -6.10
C ASP A 206 -10.74 -2.50 -5.21
N GLU A 207 -10.51 -2.49 -3.90
CA GLU A 207 -11.33 -1.72 -2.94
C GLU A 207 -11.25 -0.22 -3.18
N LEU A 208 -10.04 0.31 -3.35
CA LEU A 208 -9.86 1.74 -3.60
C LEU A 208 -10.45 2.15 -4.96
N GLU A 209 -10.32 1.30 -5.99
CA GLU A 209 -10.91 1.53 -7.30
C GLU A 209 -12.43 1.63 -7.21
N GLN A 210 -13.06 0.66 -6.52
CA GLN A 210 -14.50 0.61 -6.31
C GLN A 210 -15.01 1.83 -5.56
N ALA A 211 -14.35 2.22 -4.47
CA ALA A 211 -14.75 3.40 -3.69
C ALA A 211 -14.65 4.69 -4.51
N VAL A 212 -13.55 4.87 -5.26
CA VAL A 212 -13.36 6.02 -6.15
C VAL A 212 -14.43 6.05 -7.24
N GLN A 213 -14.76 4.90 -7.83
CA GLN A 213 -15.79 4.81 -8.87
C GLN A 213 -17.18 5.15 -8.30
N ALA A 214 -17.56 4.58 -7.17
CA ALA A 214 -18.84 4.82 -6.53
C ALA A 214 -19.07 6.31 -6.21
N VAL A 215 -18.06 7.00 -5.64
CA VAL A 215 -18.16 8.44 -5.38
C VAL A 215 -18.24 9.25 -6.67
N ASN A 216 -17.50 8.86 -7.73
CA ASN A 216 -17.60 9.55 -9.01
C ASN A 216 -19.00 9.40 -9.63
N ASP A 217 -19.65 8.26 -9.46
CA ASP A 217 -21.01 8.01 -9.97
C ASP A 217 -22.05 8.86 -9.23
N ILE A 218 -21.94 8.99 -7.89
CA ILE A 218 -22.76 9.92 -7.09
C ILE A 218 -22.55 11.38 -7.55
N LEU A 219 -21.31 11.76 -7.83
CA LEU A 219 -20.97 13.10 -8.31
C LEU A 219 -21.38 13.36 -9.77
N ALA A 220 -21.69 12.31 -10.53
CA ALA A 220 -22.17 12.42 -11.91
C ALA A 220 -23.70 12.44 -11.97
N SER A 221 -24.39 11.72 -11.08
CA SER A 221 -25.86 11.76 -10.94
C SER A 221 -26.36 13.13 -10.45
N THR A 222 -25.51 13.86 -9.72
CA THR A 222 -25.81 15.19 -9.16
C THR A 222 -25.48 16.35 -10.10
N ASP A 223 -24.82 16.12 -11.25
CA ASP A 223 -24.56 17.16 -12.26
C ASP A 223 -25.79 17.31 -13.20
N PRO A 224 -26.50 18.45 -13.19
CA PRO A 224 -27.55 18.69 -14.15
C PRO A 224 -26.91 18.93 -15.52
N SER A 225 -27.00 17.96 -16.43
CA SER A 225 -26.69 18.21 -17.83
C SER A 225 -27.57 19.38 -18.32
N PRO A 226 -27.01 20.39 -19.02
CA PRO A 226 -27.81 21.48 -19.54
C PRO A 226 -28.73 20.92 -20.61
N ASN A 227 -30.04 20.98 -20.38
CA ASN A 227 -31.04 20.89 -21.45
C ASN A 227 -30.86 22.09 -22.39
N LEU A 228 -29.87 21.99 -23.27
CA LEU A 228 -29.77 22.79 -24.49
C LEU A 228 -30.49 22.03 -25.60
N SER A 229 -31.80 22.22 -25.69
CA SER A 229 -32.56 22.25 -26.96
C SER A 229 -34.06 22.35 -26.70
N ALA A 230 -34.63 23.51 -27.03
CA ALA A 230 -35.74 23.68 -27.97
C ALA A 230 -36.62 24.89 -27.59
N HIS A 231 -36.22 26.08 -28.03
CA HIS A 231 -37.13 27.14 -28.49
C HIS A 231 -36.53 27.79 -29.72
#